data_AF-B7PZY2-F1
#
_entry.id   AF-B7PZY2-F1
#
_cell.length_a   1.000
_cell.length_b   1.000
_cell.length_c   1.000
_cell.angle_alpha   90.00
_cell.angle_beta   90.00
_cell.angle_gamma   90.00
#
_symmetry.space_group_name_H-M   'P 1'
#
loop_
_entity.id
_entity.type
_entity.pdbx_description
1 polymer ?
#
loop_
_entity_poly.entity_id
_entity_poly.type
_entity_poly.pdbx_seq_one_letter_code
_entity_poly.pdbx_strand_id
1 'polypeptide(L)'
;MAPARPVKRPRPTLPFGNEQDLWSPEALEVVQQHMEALLKMTDEEQDVVMHTMGQADNPQWHDDRLGRITASQFFEVTKCRKPDYLVKRIMYPSKDAYSEAVHYGRTKELVAVAAYVDLMHYRDNSVQVNETGLHVHPLYNFLGASSDRIVLKNGSPSQDPTHPD
;
A
#
# COMPACT_ATOMS: atom_id res chain seq x y z
N MET A 1 -13.75 23.11 36.36
CA MET A 1 -14.32 23.16 34.99
C MET A 1 -13.95 21.86 34.28
N ALA A 2 -14.93 21.02 33.96
CA ALA A 2 -14.67 19.83 33.13
C ALA A 2 -14.42 20.26 31.67
N PRO A 3 -13.45 19.67 30.96
CA PRO A 3 -13.23 20.00 29.55
C PRO A 3 -14.45 19.59 28.71
N ALA A 4 -14.90 20.48 27.83
CA ALA A 4 -16.00 20.23 26.92
C ALA A 4 -15.71 18.99 26.06
N ARG A 5 -16.70 18.11 25.92
CA ARG A 5 -16.61 16.95 25.01
C ARG A 5 -16.27 17.46 23.60
N PRO A 6 -15.29 16.87 22.89
CA PRO A 6 -15.03 17.23 21.52
C PRO A 6 -16.31 17.02 20.69
N VAL A 7 -16.72 18.07 19.98
CA VAL A 7 -17.85 18.04 19.06
C VAL A 7 -17.57 16.94 18.04
N LYS A 8 -18.48 15.94 17.94
CA LYS A 8 -18.36 14.87 16.96
C LYS A 8 -18.33 15.54 15.58
N ARG A 9 -17.20 15.44 14.87
CA ARG A 9 -17.13 15.88 13.48
C ARG A 9 -18.23 15.14 12.70
N PRO A 10 -18.98 15.82 11.82
CA PRO A 10 -19.94 15.14 10.96
C PRO A 10 -19.18 14.04 10.21
N ARG A 11 -19.75 12.84 10.17
CA ARG A 11 -19.16 11.76 9.37
C ARG A 11 -19.11 12.24 7.93
N PRO A 12 -17.98 12.10 7.23
CA PRO A 12 -17.93 12.33 5.80
C PRO A 12 -19.04 11.49 5.15
N THR A 13 -19.81 12.10 4.25
CA THR A 13 -20.73 11.34 3.41
C THR A 13 -19.89 10.36 2.61
N LEU A 14 -20.15 9.07 2.78
CA LEU A 14 -19.44 8.06 2.01
C LEU A 14 -19.94 8.13 0.57
N PRO A 15 -19.04 8.05 -0.43
CA PRO A 15 -19.44 7.98 -1.83
C PRO A 15 -20.30 6.75 -2.12
N PHE A 16 -20.16 5.70 -1.31
CA PHE A 16 -20.90 4.46 -1.43
C PHE A 16 -21.57 4.04 -0.12
N GLY A 17 -22.77 3.46 -0.24
CA GLY A 17 -23.45 2.76 0.85
C GLY A 17 -22.91 1.34 1.05
N ASN A 18 -23.25 0.70 2.18
CA ASN A 18 -22.75 -0.63 2.53
C ASN A 18 -23.22 -1.77 1.60
N GLU A 19 -24.22 -1.52 0.75
CA GLU A 19 -24.87 -2.54 -0.10
C GLU A 19 -24.61 -2.32 -1.60
N GLN A 20 -23.77 -1.36 -1.98
CA GLN A 20 -23.47 -1.09 -3.39
C GLN A 20 -22.43 -2.05 -3.96
N ASP A 21 -22.61 -2.40 -5.23
CA ASP A 21 -21.62 -3.14 -6.00
C ASP A 21 -20.43 -2.21 -6.33
N LEU A 22 -19.27 -2.51 -5.72
CA LEU A 22 -18.03 -1.75 -5.92
C LEU A 22 -17.40 -1.97 -7.31
N TRP A 23 -17.92 -2.92 -8.09
CA TRP A 23 -17.51 -3.18 -9.46
C TRP A 23 -18.45 -2.55 -10.49
N SER A 24 -19.51 -1.89 -10.04
CA SER A 24 -20.40 -1.14 -10.93
C SER A 24 -19.66 0.01 -11.63
N PRO A 25 -20.04 0.38 -12.87
CA PRO A 25 -19.44 1.51 -13.57
C PRO A 25 -19.47 2.81 -12.77
N GLU A 26 -20.57 3.06 -12.04
CA GLU A 26 -20.75 4.25 -11.21
C GLU A 26 -19.78 4.25 -10.03
N ALA A 27 -19.54 3.08 -9.42
CA ALA A 27 -18.56 2.96 -8.34
C ALA A 27 -17.12 3.17 -8.83
N LEU A 28 -16.78 2.60 -9.98
CA LEU A 28 -15.48 2.76 -10.60
C LEU A 28 -15.21 4.22 -10.99
N GLU A 29 -16.21 4.94 -11.50
CA GLU A 29 -16.09 6.35 -11.85
C GLU A 29 -15.78 7.22 -10.63
N VAL A 30 -16.51 7.02 -9.53
CA VAL A 30 -16.28 7.77 -8.30
C VAL A 30 -14.93 7.44 -7.66
N VAL A 31 -14.49 6.17 -7.72
CA VAL A 31 -13.13 5.78 -7.30
C VAL A 31 -12.09 6.47 -8.18
N GLN A 32 -12.27 6.48 -9.50
CA GLN A 32 -11.34 7.10 -10.43
C GLN A 32 -11.19 8.61 -10.17
N GLN A 33 -12.31 9.33 -10.03
CA GLN A 33 -12.31 10.76 -9.69
C GLN A 33 -11.62 11.02 -8.36
N HIS A 34 -11.84 10.17 -7.36
CA HIS A 34 -11.17 10.27 -6.07
C HIS A 34 -9.65 10.08 -6.21
N MET A 35 -9.21 9.06 -6.94
CA MET A 35 -7.79 8.77 -7.17
C MET A 35 -7.10 9.91 -7.92
N GLU A 36 -7.77 10.55 -8.88
CA GLU A 36 -7.25 11.71 -9.62
C GLU A 36 -7.10 12.96 -8.74
N ALA A 37 -7.93 13.10 -7.71
CA ALA A 37 -7.87 14.19 -6.74
C ALA A 37 -6.78 13.98 -5.66
N LEU A 38 -6.19 12.78 -5.56
CA LEU A 38 -5.09 12.53 -4.63
C LEU A 38 -3.82 13.25 -5.05
N LEU A 39 -3.00 13.62 -4.06
CA LEU A 39 -1.70 14.20 -4.31
C LEU A 39 -0.83 13.20 -5.08
N LYS A 40 -0.20 13.68 -6.14
CA LYS A 40 0.84 12.92 -6.83
C LYS A 40 2.10 12.91 -5.98
N MET A 41 2.83 11.81 -6.11
CA MET A 41 4.09 11.58 -5.42
C MET A 41 5.13 12.62 -5.87
N THR A 42 5.83 13.24 -4.92
CA THR A 42 6.92 14.19 -5.20
C THR A 42 8.19 13.47 -5.66
N ASP A 43 9.15 14.21 -6.20
CA ASP A 43 10.42 13.64 -6.65
C ASP A 43 11.22 13.05 -5.48
N GLU A 44 11.17 13.69 -4.31
CA GLU A 44 11.82 13.17 -3.09
C GLU A 44 11.18 11.86 -2.61
N GLU A 45 9.86 11.74 -2.74
CA GLU A 45 9.16 10.51 -2.41
C GLU A 45 9.52 9.38 -3.39
N GLN A 46 9.63 9.71 -4.69
CA GLN A 46 10.12 8.79 -5.73
C GLN A 46 11.54 8.32 -5.42
N ASP A 47 12.43 9.22 -5.02
CA ASP A 47 13.79 8.86 -4.65
C ASP A 47 13.82 7.88 -3.48
N VAL A 48 13.05 8.11 -2.42
CA VAL A 48 12.98 7.16 -1.29
C VAL A 48 12.50 5.80 -1.76
N VAL A 49 11.43 5.74 -2.57
CA VAL A 49 10.91 4.47 -3.10
C VAL A 49 11.97 3.75 -3.93
N MET A 50 12.68 4.46 -4.81
CA MET A 50 13.69 3.89 -5.70
C MET A 50 14.92 3.35 -4.94
N HIS A 51 15.47 4.14 -4.01
CA HIS A 51 16.67 3.75 -3.25
C HIS A 51 16.38 2.68 -2.19
N THR A 52 15.10 2.42 -1.89
CA THR A 52 14.67 1.39 -0.93
C THR A 52 13.99 0.18 -1.59
N MET A 53 14.04 0.07 -2.93
CA MET A 53 13.62 -1.13 -3.66
C MET A 53 14.40 -2.37 -3.18
N GLY A 54 13.78 -3.56 -3.26
CA GLY A 54 14.31 -4.79 -2.66
C GLY A 54 14.02 -4.94 -1.15
N GLN A 55 13.48 -3.89 -0.52
CA GLN A 55 12.89 -3.92 0.82
C GLN A 55 13.76 -4.62 1.87
N ALA A 56 13.38 -5.82 2.30
CA ALA A 56 14.07 -6.56 3.35
C ALA A 56 15.55 -6.85 3.02
N ASP A 57 15.90 -6.95 1.74
CA ASP A 57 17.26 -7.20 1.27
C ASP A 57 18.05 -5.91 1.02
N ASN A 58 17.44 -4.75 1.22
CA ASN A 58 18.06 -3.44 1.05
C ASN A 58 18.35 -2.78 2.41
N PRO A 59 19.63 -2.54 2.77
CA PRO A 59 19.99 -1.85 4.01
C PRO A 59 19.35 -0.46 4.18
N GLN A 60 19.28 0.33 3.10
CA GLN A 60 18.71 1.67 3.11
C GLN A 60 17.22 1.65 3.51
N TRP A 61 16.50 0.59 3.12
CA TRP A 61 15.11 0.40 3.53
C TRP A 61 14.96 0.19 5.04
N HIS A 62 15.92 -0.47 5.70
CA HIS A 62 15.91 -0.60 7.16
C HIS A 62 16.21 0.74 7.83
N ASP A 63 17.17 1.50 7.29
CA ASP A 63 17.54 2.81 7.80
C ASP A 63 16.39 3.81 7.67
N ASP A 64 15.71 3.85 6.51
CA ASP A 64 14.59 4.76 6.28
C ASP A 64 13.33 4.39 7.06
N ARG A 65 13.18 3.14 7.50
CA ARG A 65 12.10 2.68 8.40
C ARG A 65 12.36 3.03 9.86
N LEU A 66 13.60 3.30 10.25
CA LEU A 66 13.97 3.60 11.62
C LEU A 66 13.18 4.81 12.13
N GLY A 67 12.54 4.68 13.30
CA GLY A 67 11.76 5.77 13.88
C GLY A 67 10.39 6.02 13.21
N ARG A 68 10.03 5.30 12.13
CA ARG A 68 8.73 5.43 11.47
C ARG A 68 7.74 4.35 11.94
N ILE A 69 6.48 4.74 12.07
CA ILE A 69 5.37 3.82 12.24
C ILE A 69 5.03 3.26 10.86
N THR A 70 5.37 1.98 10.66
CA THR A 70 5.10 1.28 9.41
C THR A 70 3.74 0.56 9.44
N ALA A 71 3.17 0.27 8.27
CA ALA A 71 1.88 -0.43 8.15
C ALA A 71 1.78 -1.71 9.02
N SER A 72 2.85 -2.52 9.08
CA SER A 72 2.88 -3.75 9.87
C SER A 72 2.83 -3.53 11.39
N GLN A 73 3.15 -2.32 11.88
CA GLN A 73 3.11 -1.96 13.29
C GLN A 73 1.94 -1.04 13.63
N PHE A 74 1.29 -0.45 12.62
CA PHE A 74 0.27 0.59 12.79
C PHE A 74 -0.88 0.13 13.70
N PHE A 75 -1.37 -1.10 13.50
CA PHE A 75 -2.43 -1.66 14.34
C PHE A 75 -2.04 -1.70 15.83
N GLU A 76 -0.82 -2.16 16.16
CA GLU A 76 -0.36 -2.21 17.54
C GLU A 76 -0.23 -0.81 18.15
N VAL A 77 0.24 0.17 17.37
CA VAL A 77 0.31 1.57 17.78
C VAL A 77 -1.08 2.12 18.11
N THR A 78 -2.09 1.88 17.27
CA THR A 78 -3.45 2.38 17.51
C THR A 78 -4.12 1.82 18.77
N LYS A 79 -3.72 0.63 19.23
CA LYS A 79 -4.27 -0.02 20.43
C LYS A 79 -3.41 0.20 21.67
N CYS A 80 -2.27 0.87 21.54
CA CYS A 80 -1.31 0.97 22.61
C CYS A 80 -1.79 1.92 23.72
N ARG A 81 -1.77 1.42 24.97
CA ARG A 81 -2.02 2.24 26.16
C ARG A 81 -0.73 2.66 26.89
N LYS A 82 0.37 1.93 26.66
CA LYS A 82 1.69 2.14 27.27
C LYS A 82 2.77 2.06 26.18
N PRO A 83 3.20 3.19 25.61
CA PRO A 83 3.96 3.21 24.37
C PRO A 83 5.43 2.85 24.52
N ASP A 84 5.99 2.80 25.75
CA ASP A 84 7.43 2.66 26.00
C ASP A 84 8.08 1.51 25.22
N TYR A 85 7.44 0.33 25.22
CA TYR A 85 7.94 -0.84 24.48
C TYR A 85 7.87 -0.65 22.96
N LEU A 86 6.76 -0.07 22.47
CA LEU A 86 6.58 0.18 21.03
C LEU A 86 7.59 1.20 20.52
N VAL A 87 7.79 2.29 21.28
CA VAL A 87 8.78 3.32 20.96
C VAL A 87 10.17 2.69 20.88
N LYS A 88 10.56 1.87 21.87
CA LYS A 88 11.85 1.15 21.83
C LYS A 88 11.97 0.26 20.60
N ARG A 89 10.91 -0.48 20.24
CA ARG A 89 10.93 -1.38 19.07
C ARG A 89 10.99 -0.63 17.74
N ILE A 90 10.36 0.54 17.64
CA ILE A 90 10.39 1.40 16.44
C ILE A 90 11.75 2.08 16.28
N MET A 91 12.34 2.55 17.40
CA MET A 91 13.62 3.25 17.41
C MET A 91 14.84 2.32 17.38
N TYR A 92 14.68 1.07 17.85
CA TYR A 92 15.74 0.08 17.97
C TYR A 92 15.22 -1.31 17.55
N PRO A 93 14.92 -1.52 16.26
CA PRO A 93 14.45 -2.80 15.78
C PRO A 93 15.51 -3.89 15.97
N SER A 94 15.11 -5.05 16.50
CA SER A 94 15.95 -6.24 16.55
C SER A 94 16.06 -6.86 15.15
N LYS A 95 17.22 -7.45 14.86
CA LYS A 95 17.51 -8.12 13.58
C LYS A 95 16.87 -9.50 13.46
N ASP A 96 16.18 -10.00 14.49
CA ASP A 96 15.97 -11.44 14.68
C ASP A 96 14.55 -11.95 14.38
N ALA A 97 13.77 -11.25 13.55
CA ALA A 97 12.46 -11.75 13.12
C ALA A 97 12.61 -12.80 12.00
N TYR A 98 13.31 -13.90 12.27
CA TYR A 98 13.36 -15.07 11.40
C TYR A 98 12.33 -16.11 11.87
N SER A 99 11.35 -16.40 11.03
CA SER A 99 10.47 -17.56 11.20
C SER A 99 10.37 -18.29 9.87
N GLU A 100 10.08 -19.59 9.92
CA GLU A 100 9.86 -20.39 8.71
C GLU A 100 8.75 -19.79 7.83
N ALA A 101 7.71 -19.22 8.44
CA ALA A 101 6.62 -18.55 7.72
C ALA A 101 7.11 -17.30 6.97
N VAL A 102 7.95 -16.47 7.61
CA VAL A 102 8.53 -15.29 6.95
C VAL A 102 9.46 -15.70 5.81
N HIS A 103 10.30 -16.72 6.02
CA HIS A 103 11.17 -17.24 4.97
C HIS A 103 10.38 -17.82 3.80
N TYR A 104 9.32 -18.60 4.08
CA TYR A 104 8.43 -19.14 3.06
C TYR A 104 7.77 -18.02 2.25
N GLY A 105 7.23 -16.99 2.92
CA GLY A 105 6.63 -15.83 2.27
C GLY A 105 7.58 -15.17 1.28
N ARG A 106 8.79 -14.82 1.73
CA ARG A 106 9.83 -14.19 0.88
C ARG A 106 10.20 -15.06 -0.32
N THR A 107 10.43 -16.35 -0.11
CA THR A 107 10.85 -17.25 -1.19
C THR A 107 9.75 -17.58 -2.20
N LYS A 108 8.47 -17.46 -1.82
CA LYS A 108 7.31 -17.75 -2.69
C LYS A 108 6.68 -16.52 -3.33
N GLU A 109 7.10 -15.33 -2.94
CA GLU A 109 6.55 -14.08 -3.47
C GLU A 109 6.65 -14.01 -5.00
N LEU A 110 7.83 -14.27 -5.58
CA LEU A 110 8.01 -14.25 -7.04
C LEU A 110 7.15 -15.30 -7.76
N VAL A 111 6.91 -16.46 -7.13
CA VAL A 111 6.02 -17.50 -7.66
C VAL A 111 4.57 -17.01 -7.66
N ALA A 112 4.14 -16.34 -6.60
CA ALA A 112 2.80 -15.76 -6.50
C ALA A 112 2.60 -14.64 -7.53
N VAL A 113 3.61 -13.80 -7.76
CA VAL A 113 3.58 -12.75 -8.80
C VAL A 113 3.42 -13.37 -10.19
N ALA A 114 4.22 -14.38 -10.52
CA ALA A 114 4.10 -15.07 -11.82
C ALA A 114 2.71 -15.67 -12.02
N ALA A 115 2.20 -16.38 -11.01
CA ALA A 115 0.85 -16.96 -11.05
C ALA A 115 -0.25 -15.89 -11.20
N TYR A 116 -0.09 -14.73 -10.58
CA TYR A 116 -1.02 -13.60 -10.73
C TYR A 116 -0.99 -13.04 -12.15
N VAL A 117 0.20 -12.83 -12.73
CA VAL A 117 0.36 -12.33 -14.11
C VAL A 117 -0.27 -13.31 -15.11
N ASP A 118 -0.02 -14.62 -14.96
CA ASP A 118 -0.60 -15.65 -15.82
C ASP A 118 -2.14 -15.67 -15.73
N LEU A 119 -2.68 -15.57 -14.51
CA LEU A 119 -4.13 -15.51 -14.28
C LEU A 119 -4.76 -14.26 -14.93
N MET A 120 -4.10 -13.11 -14.82
CA MET A 120 -4.59 -11.86 -15.41
C MET A 120 -4.52 -11.90 -16.94
N HIS A 121 -3.47 -12.49 -17.50
CA HIS A 121 -3.34 -12.72 -18.94
C HIS A 121 -4.45 -13.65 -19.46
N TYR A 122 -4.74 -14.76 -18.76
CA TYR A 122 -5.83 -15.67 -19.13
C TYR A 122 -7.22 -15.00 -19.11
N ARG A 123 -7.37 -13.89 -18.39
CA ARG A 123 -8.60 -13.10 -18.29
C ARG A 123 -8.63 -11.91 -19.26
N ASP A 124 -7.76 -11.89 -20.28
CA ASP A 124 -7.60 -10.79 -21.23
C ASP A 124 -7.35 -9.43 -20.56
N ASN A 125 -6.74 -9.45 -19.37
CA ASN A 125 -6.45 -8.26 -18.57
C ASN A 125 -4.96 -8.18 -18.25
N SER A 126 -4.13 -8.19 -19.29
CA SER A 126 -2.66 -8.12 -19.16
C SER A 126 -2.23 -6.95 -18.28
N VAL A 127 -1.40 -7.27 -17.28
CA VAL A 127 -0.88 -6.32 -16.30
C VAL A 127 0.64 -6.36 -16.26
N GLN A 128 1.23 -5.23 -15.90
CA GLN A 128 2.61 -5.15 -15.45
C GLN A 128 2.63 -5.14 -13.92
N VAL A 129 3.48 -5.95 -13.31
CA VAL A 129 3.65 -6.01 -11.85
C VAL A 129 5.06 -5.57 -11.51
N ASN A 130 5.18 -4.44 -10.82
CA ASN A 130 6.45 -3.82 -10.48
C ASN A 130 6.79 -4.02 -9.00
N GLU A 131 8.08 -4.15 -8.72
CA GLU A 131 8.61 -4.03 -7.36
C GLU A 131 8.48 -2.60 -6.84
N THR A 132 8.56 -2.44 -5.53
CA THR A 132 8.46 -1.14 -4.88
C THR A 132 9.24 -1.10 -3.57
N GLY A 133 9.54 0.11 -3.09
CA GLY A 133 10.27 0.36 -1.86
C GLY A 133 9.37 0.83 -0.71
N LEU A 134 9.89 1.75 0.08
CA LEU A 134 9.20 2.43 1.16
C LEU A 134 8.49 3.69 0.65
N HIS A 135 7.17 3.71 0.78
CA HIS A 135 6.34 4.90 0.58
C HIS A 135 6.21 5.62 1.91
N VAL A 136 6.58 6.90 1.92
CA VAL A 136 6.48 7.78 3.08
C VAL A 136 5.28 8.70 2.89
N HIS A 137 4.51 8.96 3.94
CA HIS A 137 3.38 9.87 3.83
C HIS A 137 3.86 11.34 3.75
N PRO A 138 3.44 12.14 2.74
CA PRO A 138 4.00 13.47 2.44
C PRO A 138 3.95 14.48 3.60
N LEU A 139 2.84 14.48 4.33
CA LEU A 139 2.59 15.42 5.43
C LEU A 139 2.97 14.86 6.80
N TYR A 140 3.10 13.54 6.91
CA TYR A 140 3.25 12.82 8.17
C TYR A 140 4.38 11.83 8.00
N ASN A 141 5.60 12.34 7.81
CA ASN A 141 6.75 11.53 7.45
C ASN A 141 7.05 10.43 8.48
N PHE A 142 6.58 10.53 9.72
CA PHE A 142 6.66 9.43 10.68
C PHE A 142 5.81 8.20 10.30
N LEU A 143 4.97 8.27 9.25
CA LEU A 143 4.22 7.15 8.69
C LEU A 143 4.88 6.66 7.40
N GLY A 144 4.94 5.34 7.24
CA GLY A 144 5.37 4.72 5.99
C GLY A 144 4.77 3.35 5.75
N ALA A 145 4.83 2.89 4.51
CA ALA A 145 4.37 1.57 4.10
C ALA A 145 5.22 1.02 2.97
N SER A 146 5.41 -0.29 2.94
CA SER A 146 5.97 -1.00 1.78
C SER A 146 4.96 -2.04 1.37
N SER A 147 4.35 -1.83 0.21
CA SER A 147 3.46 -2.80 -0.41
C SER A 147 4.29 -3.91 -1.05
N ASP A 148 3.69 -5.09 -1.26
CA ASP A 148 4.40 -6.21 -1.88
C ASP A 148 4.76 -5.87 -3.34
N ARG A 149 3.78 -5.44 -4.15
CA ARG A 149 3.97 -5.06 -5.55
C ARG A 149 3.01 -3.94 -5.96
N ILE A 150 3.33 -3.25 -7.06
CA ILE A 150 2.44 -2.29 -7.74
C ILE A 150 1.97 -2.89 -9.07
N VAL A 151 0.65 -2.97 -9.26
CA VAL A 151 0.05 -3.48 -10.49
C VAL A 151 -0.34 -2.30 -11.38
N LEU A 152 0.18 -2.29 -12.61
CA LEU A 152 -0.18 -1.35 -13.64
C LEU A 152 -0.96 -2.10 -14.71
N LYS A 153 -2.17 -1.63 -15.02
CA LYS A 153 -2.91 -2.14 -16.17
C LYS A 153 -2.29 -1.56 -17.42
N ASN A 154 -1.89 -2.43 -18.36
CA ASN A 154 -1.51 -1.94 -19.67
C ASN A 154 -2.75 -1.29 -20.28
N GLY A 155 -2.63 -0.05 -20.75
CA GLY A 155 -3.74 0.66 -21.40
C GLY A 155 -4.45 -0.30 -22.35
N SER A 156 -5.76 -0.44 -22.16
CA SER A 156 -6.58 -1.43 -22.86
C SER A 156 -6.27 -1.43 -24.36
N PRO A 157 -6.13 -2.60 -25.03
CA PRO A 157 -6.24 -2.62 -26.47
C PRO A 157 -7.62 -2.06 -26.81
N SER A 158 -7.63 -1.01 -27.61
CA SER A 158 -8.83 -0.47 -28.24
C SER A 158 -9.68 -1.62 -28.75
N GLN A 159 -10.90 -1.77 -28.22
CA GLN A 159 -11.91 -2.55 -28.91
C GLN A 159 -12.18 -1.87 -30.25
N ASP A 160 -11.69 -2.47 -31.33
CA ASP A 160 -12.20 -2.21 -32.66
C ASP A 160 -12.85 -3.52 -33.14
N PRO A 161 -14.18 -3.56 -33.33
CA PRO A 161 -14.88 -4.74 -33.75
C PRO A 161 -14.82 -4.85 -35.28
N THR A 162 -13.94 -5.69 -35.81
CA THR A 162 -14.08 -6.18 -37.18
C THR A 162 -13.97 -7.69 -37.21
N HIS A 163 -15.14 -8.33 -37.24
CA HIS A 163 -15.32 -9.70 -37.70
C HIS A 163 -15.54 -9.68 -39.21
N PRO A 164 -14.73 -10.36 -40.03
CA PRO A 164 -15.12 -10.79 -41.37
C PRO A 164 -15.57 -12.25 -41.32
N ASP A 165 -16.77 -12.53 -41.83
CA ASP A 165 -17.08 -13.51 -42.88
C ASP A 165 -18.58 -13.44 -43.22
#